data_AF-B6H8J9-F1
#
_entry.id   AF-B6H8J9-F1
#
_cell.length_a   1.000
_cell.length_b   1.000
_cell.length_c   1.000
_cell.angle_alpha   90.00
_cell.angle_beta   90.00
_cell.angle_gamma   90.00
#
_symmetry.space_group_name_H-M   'P 1'
#
loop_
_entity.id
_entity.type
_entity.pdbx_description
1 polymer ?
#
loop_
_entity_poly.entity_id
_entity_poly.type
_entity_poly.pdbx_seq_one_letter_code
_entity_poly.pdbx_strand_id
1 'polypeptide(L)'
;MGAEKGTTVVQSLPVEATEEAELSFQFTKQEHALTWWDAMRLHYPAIGWGLFMNMATILKGIDGGIVRSLVGLPVFKETFGYSRDGKYIIAAKWLSAFGYANLLGAIVGALCSGITYERLGPRRMTAGCCVLSIAFIFIQFFSSTPAQLFVGELVNGCIIAFYPICASAYVGEVTPLVLRGFAATMTNLAFSIGSLIASGILKGTESLDSQWSYKIPIATQWALPCIMLILVGFCPDPPYWLCRKGRYQEAAVSLRRLATPTVDVSQKLAHIKQTLRIEESYQGERPTYLDCFRGTNFRRLVVCVMAYDMQAFTGNVFFLTYAVHFMELAGLDASDAFSMNIGLTALGLLGTCISWFLLSYVGRRTMYLFGCTVLAIVQFIIGAVDLAPRQTSTTWAQCGLMLVCTFAYDLSLGPFCYVLLAEVSSAKLRGLTIALSTVTCFVWSVVFAVVIPYAMNEDQGNWRGKIGFLFSGLSMLCALYCFLCMPETKGRTFEELDILFERKIPSRKFKYYKVDIDVGGRRLE
;
A
#
# COMPACT_ATOMS: atom_id res chain seq x y z
N MET A 1 -40.26 2.55 8.89
CA MET A 1 -39.88 3.20 7.61
C MET A 1 -40.12 4.70 7.74
N GLY A 2 -39.15 5.43 8.29
CA GLY A 2 -39.22 6.89 8.42
C GLY A 2 -38.28 7.53 7.41
N ALA A 3 -38.79 8.43 6.58
CA ALA A 3 -38.01 9.23 5.64
C ALA A 3 -37.07 10.17 6.42
N GLU A 4 -35.80 9.82 6.57
CA GLU A 4 -34.78 10.74 7.10
C GLU A 4 -34.34 11.70 5.98
N LYS A 5 -34.82 12.94 6.09
CA LYS A 5 -34.51 14.10 5.26
C LYS A 5 -32.99 14.27 5.07
N GLY A 6 -32.54 14.36 3.82
CA GLY A 6 -31.19 14.82 3.49
C GLY A 6 -30.96 16.20 4.13
N THR A 7 -30.01 16.26 5.06
CA THR A 7 -29.72 17.50 5.79
C THR A 7 -28.65 18.25 5.01
N THR A 8 -29.02 19.38 4.41
CA THR A 8 -28.10 20.24 3.66
C THR A 8 -27.22 21.03 4.60
N VAL A 9 -25.93 21.02 4.33
CA VAL A 9 -24.91 21.71 5.11
C VAL A 9 -24.37 22.85 4.25
N VAL A 10 -24.75 24.09 4.56
CA VAL A 10 -24.26 25.30 3.88
C VAL A 10 -23.14 25.94 4.70
N GLN A 11 -22.04 26.32 4.06
CA GLN A 11 -20.93 27.08 4.64
C GLN A 11 -20.46 28.14 3.63
N SER A 12 -20.43 29.40 4.06
CA SER A 12 -19.97 30.54 3.26
C SER A 12 -18.49 30.81 3.51
N LEU A 13 -17.70 30.97 2.44
CA LEU A 13 -16.30 31.37 2.50
C LEU A 13 -16.18 32.91 2.31
N PRO A 14 -15.32 33.61 3.08
CA PRO A 14 -15.12 35.05 2.94
C PRO A 14 -14.31 35.42 1.68
N VAL A 15 -14.69 36.55 1.08
CA VAL A 15 -14.25 37.04 -0.23
C VAL A 15 -12.98 37.89 -0.11
N GLU A 16 -11.79 37.29 -0.15
CA GLU A 16 -10.54 38.02 -0.37
C GLU A 16 -9.56 37.23 -1.26
N ALA A 17 -9.79 37.23 -2.59
CA ALA A 17 -8.82 37.05 -3.69
C ALA A 17 -9.57 36.65 -4.99
N THR A 18 -10.24 37.60 -5.65
CA THR A 18 -11.30 37.32 -6.63
C THR A 18 -10.84 36.76 -8.00
N GLU A 19 -9.67 37.11 -8.54
CA GLU A 19 -9.25 36.58 -9.86
C GLU A 19 -8.60 35.18 -9.79
N GLU A 20 -7.67 34.96 -8.85
CA GLU A 20 -7.00 33.66 -8.70
C GLU A 20 -7.94 32.58 -8.15
N ALA A 21 -8.88 32.94 -7.27
CA ALA A 21 -9.89 32.00 -6.76
C ALA A 21 -10.92 31.63 -7.84
N GLU A 22 -11.28 32.54 -8.73
CA GLU A 22 -12.23 32.27 -9.82
C GLU A 22 -11.60 31.38 -10.90
N LEU A 23 -10.32 31.60 -11.22
CA LEU A 23 -9.52 30.68 -12.05
C LEU A 23 -9.35 29.31 -11.40
N SER A 24 -9.11 29.26 -10.09
CA SER A 24 -9.01 28.00 -9.33
C SER A 24 -10.33 27.23 -9.38
N PHE A 25 -11.46 27.93 -9.22
CA PHE A 25 -12.79 27.37 -9.26
C PHE A 25 -13.17 26.85 -10.65
N GLN A 26 -12.83 27.60 -11.72
CA GLN A 26 -13.03 27.16 -13.09
C GLN A 26 -12.19 25.92 -13.43
N PHE A 27 -10.95 25.84 -12.95
CA PHE A 27 -10.10 24.65 -13.11
C PHE A 27 -10.67 23.44 -12.37
N THR A 28 -11.12 23.61 -11.12
CA THR A 28 -11.79 22.55 -10.35
C THR A 28 -13.04 22.06 -11.06
N LYS A 29 -13.87 22.97 -11.61
CA LYS A 29 -15.06 22.61 -12.38
C LYS A 29 -14.73 21.90 -13.70
N GLN A 30 -13.65 22.29 -14.38
CA GLN A 30 -13.16 21.60 -15.57
C GLN A 30 -12.58 20.22 -15.23
N GLU A 31 -11.83 20.06 -14.14
CA GLU A 31 -11.37 18.74 -13.68
C GLU A 31 -12.55 17.84 -13.30
N HIS A 32 -13.60 18.38 -12.68
CA HIS A 32 -14.82 17.62 -12.35
C HIS A 32 -15.65 17.23 -13.58
N ALA A 33 -15.57 18.00 -14.68
CA ALA A 33 -16.26 17.69 -15.92
C ALA A 33 -15.54 16.65 -16.79
N LEU A 34 -14.29 16.28 -16.47
CA LEU A 34 -13.51 15.32 -17.25
C LEU A 34 -13.96 13.88 -16.98
N THR A 35 -14.39 13.19 -18.03
CA THR A 35 -14.60 11.74 -18.03
C THR A 35 -13.25 11.03 -17.81
N TRP A 36 -13.27 9.84 -17.20
CA TRP A 36 -12.07 9.03 -16.92
C TRP A 36 -11.16 8.83 -18.14
N TRP A 37 -11.75 8.55 -19.31
CA TRP A 37 -11.03 8.37 -20.57
C TRP A 37 -10.44 9.68 -21.12
N ASP A 38 -11.15 10.79 -20.95
CA ASP A 38 -10.71 12.11 -21.40
C ASP A 38 -9.55 12.62 -20.54
N ALA A 39 -9.62 12.41 -19.22
CA ALA A 39 -8.53 12.72 -18.29
C ALA A 39 -7.25 11.93 -18.60
N MET A 40 -7.37 10.64 -18.96
CA MET A 40 -6.22 9.82 -19.36
C MET A 40 -5.57 10.29 -20.66
N ARG A 41 -6.38 10.68 -21.66
CA ARG A 41 -5.86 11.22 -22.92
C ARG A 41 -5.20 12.58 -22.72
N LEU A 42 -5.75 13.43 -21.86
CA LEU A 42 -5.22 14.77 -21.60
C LEU A 42 -3.93 14.76 -20.76
N HIS A 43 -3.73 13.74 -19.92
CA HIS A 43 -2.60 13.65 -18.97
C HIS A 43 -1.70 12.42 -19.17
N TYR A 44 -1.57 11.90 -20.40
CA TYR A 44 -0.73 10.74 -20.68
C TYR A 44 0.76 10.87 -20.25
N PRO A 45 1.43 12.04 -20.31
CA PRO A 45 2.83 12.15 -19.86
C PRO A 45 2.94 12.02 -18.33
N ALA A 46 1.98 12.61 -17.60
CA ALA A 46 1.86 12.49 -16.15
C ALA A 46 1.63 11.03 -15.71
N ILE A 47 0.82 10.28 -16.47
CA ILE A 47 0.60 8.84 -16.22
C ILE A 47 1.87 8.04 -16.52
N GLY A 48 2.58 8.34 -17.60
CA GLY A 48 3.86 7.69 -17.94
C GLY A 48 4.92 7.88 -16.86
N TRP A 49 5.09 9.10 -16.35
CA TRP A 49 6.01 9.37 -15.22
C TRP A 49 5.51 8.77 -13.90
N GLY A 50 4.19 8.71 -13.68
CA GLY A 50 3.60 8.04 -12.54
C GLY A 50 3.81 6.52 -12.56
N LEU A 51 3.72 5.88 -13.73
CA LEU A 51 4.08 4.47 -13.95
C LEU A 51 5.56 4.23 -13.70
N PHE A 52 6.42 5.13 -14.21
CA PHE A 52 7.86 5.06 -13.95
C PHE A 52 8.18 5.12 -12.45
N MET A 53 7.59 6.05 -11.71
CA MET A 53 7.80 6.11 -10.26
C MET A 53 7.23 4.89 -9.53
N ASN A 54 6.13 4.30 -10.02
CA ASN A 54 5.58 3.06 -9.47
C ASN A 54 6.44 1.81 -9.76
N MET A 55 7.32 1.85 -10.76
CA MET A 55 8.31 0.78 -10.92
C MET A 55 9.19 0.65 -9.67
N ALA A 56 9.32 1.71 -8.84
CA ALA A 56 10.10 1.64 -7.60
C ALA A 56 9.37 0.79 -6.54
N THR A 57 8.04 0.79 -6.59
CA THR A 57 7.19 -0.09 -5.79
C THR A 57 7.28 -1.55 -6.24
N ILE A 58 7.55 -1.81 -7.53
CA ILE A 58 7.80 -3.17 -8.03
C ILE A 58 9.02 -3.78 -7.33
N LEU A 59 10.09 -3.00 -7.12
CA LEU A 59 11.27 -3.46 -6.39
C LEU A 59 10.92 -3.93 -4.97
N LYS A 60 10.09 -3.17 -4.25
CA LYS A 60 9.58 -3.58 -2.94
C LYS A 60 8.83 -4.91 -3.00
N GLY A 61 8.01 -5.10 -4.04
CA GLY A 61 7.31 -6.36 -4.28
C GLY A 61 8.26 -7.53 -4.58
N ILE A 62 9.31 -7.28 -5.36
CA ILE A 62 10.33 -8.26 -5.71
C ILE A 62 11.09 -8.70 -4.45
N ASP A 63 11.63 -7.77 -3.67
CA ASP A 63 12.39 -8.09 -2.45
C ASP A 63 11.53 -8.82 -1.44
N GLY A 64 10.31 -8.33 -1.20
CA GLY A 64 9.36 -9.02 -0.33
C GLY A 64 9.00 -10.42 -0.83
N GLY A 65 8.89 -10.64 -2.14
CA GLY A 65 8.64 -11.96 -2.73
C GLY A 65 9.84 -12.90 -2.64
N ILE A 66 11.04 -12.39 -2.91
CA ILE A 66 12.28 -13.18 -2.90
C ILE A 66 12.59 -13.65 -1.48
N VAL A 67 12.62 -12.75 -0.49
CA VAL A 67 12.92 -13.11 0.91
C VAL A 67 11.96 -14.20 1.41
N ARG A 68 10.66 -14.04 1.15
CA ARG A 68 9.64 -15.04 1.52
C ARG A 68 9.90 -16.41 0.92
N SER A 69 10.39 -16.45 -0.31
CA SER A 69 10.49 -17.69 -1.06
C SER A 69 11.88 -18.35 -0.95
N LEU A 70 12.95 -17.58 -0.69
CA LEU A 70 14.31 -18.08 -0.44
C LEU A 70 14.34 -19.07 0.73
N VAL A 71 13.54 -18.80 1.76
CA VAL A 71 13.35 -19.64 2.93
C VAL A 71 12.90 -21.07 2.59
N GLY A 72 12.19 -21.25 1.48
CA GLY A 72 11.72 -22.56 1.01
C GLY A 72 12.80 -23.42 0.34
N LEU A 73 13.83 -22.79 -0.25
CA LEU A 73 14.81 -23.47 -1.09
C LEU A 73 15.66 -24.49 -0.31
N PRO A 74 15.84 -25.73 -0.83
CA PRO A 74 16.65 -26.76 -0.17
C PRO A 74 18.12 -26.34 -0.03
N VAL A 75 18.73 -25.76 -1.07
CA VAL A 75 20.11 -25.26 -1.05
C VAL A 75 20.32 -24.14 -0.02
N PHE A 76 19.30 -23.32 0.22
CA PHE A 76 19.33 -22.27 1.23
C PHE A 76 19.26 -22.87 2.65
N LYS A 77 18.43 -23.91 2.84
CA LYS A 77 18.38 -24.72 4.07
C LYS A 77 19.72 -25.44 4.33
N GLU A 78 20.41 -25.93 3.30
CA GLU A 78 21.73 -26.56 3.42
C GLU A 78 22.85 -25.57 3.78
N THR A 79 22.79 -24.34 3.25
CA THR A 79 23.83 -23.33 3.47
C THR A 79 23.72 -22.64 4.83
N PHE A 80 22.49 -22.38 5.30
CA PHE A 80 22.23 -21.60 6.52
C PHE A 80 21.54 -22.38 7.64
N GLY A 81 21.11 -23.62 7.39
CA GLY A 81 20.47 -24.50 8.37
C GLY A 81 21.45 -25.39 9.12
N TYR A 82 20.93 -26.08 10.14
CA TYR A 82 21.64 -27.14 10.86
C TYR A 82 21.02 -28.49 10.50
N SER A 83 21.85 -29.54 10.50
CA SER A 83 21.36 -30.90 10.24
C SER A 83 20.67 -31.45 11.49
N ARG A 84 19.40 -31.85 11.36
CA ARG A 84 18.68 -32.64 12.37
C ARG A 84 17.98 -33.79 11.64
N ASP A 85 18.31 -35.02 12.02
CA ASP A 85 17.74 -36.26 11.45
C ASP A 85 17.84 -36.38 9.92
N GLY A 86 18.99 -36.00 9.34
CA GLY A 86 19.26 -36.15 7.90
C GLY A 86 18.54 -35.15 6.99
N LYS A 87 17.80 -34.19 7.56
CA LYS A 87 17.21 -33.04 6.86
C LYS A 87 17.83 -31.75 7.37
N TYR A 88 18.22 -30.86 6.45
CA TYR A 88 18.70 -29.52 6.80
C TYR A 88 17.50 -28.62 7.10
N ILE A 89 17.45 -28.08 8.32
CA ILE A 89 16.36 -27.22 8.78
C ILE A 89 16.96 -25.91 9.27
N ILE A 90 16.37 -24.78 8.85
CA ILE A 90 16.74 -23.46 9.34
C ILE A 90 16.21 -23.30 10.76
N ALA A 91 17.04 -22.78 11.68
CA ALA A 91 16.57 -22.51 13.04
C ALA A 91 15.38 -21.56 13.01
N ALA A 92 14.32 -21.90 13.75
CA ALA A 92 13.10 -21.11 13.82
C ALA A 92 13.37 -19.63 14.17
N LYS A 93 14.41 -19.37 15.00
CA LYS A 93 14.88 -18.02 15.31
C LYS A 93 15.29 -17.22 14.06
N TRP A 94 16.03 -17.84 13.14
CA TRP A 94 16.47 -17.22 11.89
C TRP A 94 15.34 -17.15 10.85
N LEU A 95 14.51 -18.19 10.78
CA LEU A 95 13.31 -18.22 9.93
C LEU A 95 12.39 -17.03 10.21
N SER A 96 12.07 -16.79 11.49
CA SER A 96 11.31 -15.62 11.90
C SER A 96 12.12 -14.34 11.65
N ALA A 97 13.43 -14.33 11.94
CA ALA A 97 14.28 -13.15 11.76
C ALA A 97 14.28 -12.62 10.33
N PHE A 98 14.41 -13.46 9.32
CA PHE A 98 14.30 -13.04 7.92
C PHE A 98 12.89 -12.55 7.57
N GLY A 99 11.86 -13.21 8.12
CA GLY A 99 10.47 -12.81 7.93
C GLY A 99 10.13 -11.40 8.46
N TYR A 100 10.76 -10.96 9.57
CA TYR A 100 10.51 -9.65 10.15
C TYR A 100 11.63 -8.62 9.96
N ALA A 101 12.83 -8.98 9.47
CA ALA A 101 13.94 -8.05 9.26
C ALA A 101 13.55 -6.88 8.36
N ASN A 102 13.00 -7.19 7.19
CA ASN A 102 12.57 -6.18 6.22
C ASN A 102 11.47 -5.27 6.81
N LEU A 103 10.52 -5.85 7.54
CA LEU A 103 9.42 -5.12 8.20
C LEU A 103 9.93 -4.15 9.27
N LEU A 104 10.89 -4.58 10.11
CA LEU A 104 11.51 -3.73 11.13
C LEU A 104 12.26 -2.55 10.50
N GLY A 105 13.03 -2.82 9.45
CA GLY A 105 13.70 -1.77 8.68
C GLY A 105 12.70 -0.80 8.08
N ALA A 106 11.61 -1.32 7.50
CA ALA A 106 10.58 -0.54 6.86
C ALA A 106 9.87 0.44 7.80
N ILE A 107 9.75 0.12 9.10
CA ILE A 107 9.22 1.04 10.12
C ILE A 107 10.10 2.29 10.24
N VAL A 108 11.41 2.10 10.38
CA VAL A 108 12.37 3.20 10.47
C VAL A 108 12.37 4.01 9.17
N GLY A 109 12.34 3.30 8.03
CA GLY A 109 12.28 3.92 6.71
C GLY A 109 11.05 4.80 6.51
N ALA A 110 9.86 4.31 6.87
CA ALA A 110 8.60 5.04 6.73
C ALA A 110 8.54 6.29 7.63
N LEU A 111 9.17 6.27 8.81
CA LEU A 111 9.27 7.45 9.68
C LEU A 111 10.22 8.51 9.10
N CYS A 112 11.36 8.09 8.58
CA CYS A 112 12.36 8.99 8.02
C CYS A 112 11.97 9.54 6.62
N SER A 113 11.12 8.83 5.87
CA SER A 113 10.78 9.19 4.49
C SER A 113 10.06 10.53 4.38
N GLY A 114 9.20 10.90 5.33
CA GLY A 114 8.49 12.18 5.31
C GLY A 114 9.46 13.38 5.38
N ILE A 115 10.38 13.36 6.34
CA ILE A 115 11.39 14.41 6.53
C ILE A 115 12.32 14.49 5.32
N THR A 116 12.71 13.34 4.79
CA THR A 116 13.63 13.23 3.66
C THR A 116 12.98 13.75 2.37
N TYR A 117 11.71 13.42 2.13
CA TYR A 117 10.93 13.88 0.97
C TYR A 117 10.85 15.41 0.93
N GLU A 118 10.54 16.05 2.07
CA GLU A 118 10.43 17.51 2.16
C GLU A 118 11.78 18.24 1.96
N ARG A 119 12.87 17.64 2.44
CA ARG A 119 14.22 18.25 2.39
C ARG A 119 14.91 18.05 1.05
N LEU A 120 15.00 16.81 0.56
CA LEU A 120 15.77 16.47 -0.64
C LEU A 120 14.96 16.53 -1.93
N GLY A 121 13.63 16.39 -1.85
CA GLY A 121 12.75 16.22 -3.01
C GLY A 121 12.81 14.79 -3.57
N PRO A 122 11.78 14.36 -4.31
CA PRO A 122 11.64 12.95 -4.72
C PRO A 122 12.71 12.49 -5.70
N ARG A 123 13.18 13.33 -6.63
CA ARG A 123 14.21 12.91 -7.59
C ARG A 123 15.53 12.54 -6.91
N ARG A 124 16.04 13.43 -6.05
CA ARG A 124 17.29 13.20 -5.30
C ARG A 124 17.13 12.08 -4.28
N MET A 125 15.97 12.00 -3.64
CA MET A 125 15.68 10.94 -2.69
C MET A 125 15.61 9.57 -3.37
N THR A 126 14.90 9.43 -4.51
CA THR A 126 14.86 8.18 -5.26
C THR A 126 16.26 7.78 -5.75
N ALA A 127 17.07 8.73 -6.24
CA ALA A 127 18.46 8.47 -6.62
C ALA A 127 19.29 7.93 -5.43
N GLY A 128 19.21 8.59 -4.27
CA GLY A 128 19.89 8.16 -3.05
C GLY A 128 19.42 6.78 -2.58
N CYS A 129 18.11 6.52 -2.64
CA CYS A 129 17.55 5.20 -2.34
C CYS A 129 18.08 4.14 -3.31
N CYS A 130 18.15 4.40 -4.61
CA CYS A 130 18.71 3.45 -5.58
C CYS A 130 20.17 3.11 -5.29
N VAL A 131 21.02 4.10 -4.98
CA VAL A 131 22.42 3.86 -4.63
C VAL A 131 22.55 3.03 -3.35
N LEU A 132 21.77 3.37 -2.32
CA LEU A 132 21.78 2.64 -1.05
C LEU A 132 21.22 1.22 -1.19
N SER A 133 20.14 1.02 -1.96
CA SER A 133 19.61 -0.30 -2.29
C SER A 133 20.66 -1.16 -3.00
N ILE A 134 21.40 -0.62 -3.99
CA ILE A 134 22.47 -1.35 -4.67
C ILE A 134 23.55 -1.79 -3.66
N ALA A 135 23.96 -0.91 -2.76
CA ALA A 135 24.95 -1.22 -1.72
C ALA A 135 24.45 -2.27 -0.72
N PHE A 136 23.19 -2.22 -0.32
CA PHE A 136 22.62 -3.17 0.64
C PHE A 136 22.30 -4.53 0.03
N ILE A 137 21.91 -4.58 -1.25
CA ILE A 137 21.81 -5.84 -2.01
C ILE A 137 23.19 -6.48 -2.15
N PHE A 138 24.26 -5.69 -2.30
CA PHE A 138 25.63 -6.21 -2.29
C PHE A 138 26.00 -6.91 -0.99
N ILE A 139 25.61 -6.36 0.16
CA ILE A 139 25.80 -7.03 1.46
C ILE A 139 25.05 -8.37 1.53
N GLN A 140 23.83 -8.43 0.98
CA GLN A 140 23.04 -9.66 0.93
C GLN A 140 23.65 -10.71 0.00
N PHE A 141 24.13 -10.32 -1.18
CA PHE A 141 24.72 -11.22 -2.16
C PHE A 141 26.03 -11.88 -1.67
N PHE A 142 26.86 -11.11 -0.96
CA PHE A 142 28.12 -11.61 -0.37
C PHE A 142 27.94 -12.14 1.06
N SER A 143 26.70 -12.33 1.52
CA SER A 143 26.45 -12.84 2.86
C SER A 143 26.89 -14.30 3.00
N SER A 144 27.76 -14.57 3.98
CA SER A 144 28.23 -15.92 4.30
C SER A 144 27.69 -16.42 5.64
N THR A 145 27.01 -15.56 6.40
CA THR A 145 26.42 -15.89 7.70
C THR A 145 24.96 -15.42 7.78
N PRO A 146 24.08 -16.13 8.51
CA PRO A 146 22.69 -15.71 8.72
C PRO A 146 22.56 -14.30 9.29
N ALA A 147 23.47 -13.91 10.19
CA ALA A 147 23.51 -12.57 10.78
C ALA A 147 23.78 -11.48 9.75
N GLN A 148 24.70 -11.72 8.81
CA GLN A 148 25.01 -10.76 7.76
C GLN A 148 23.84 -10.60 6.78
N LEU A 149 23.13 -11.68 6.45
CA LEU A 149 21.92 -11.63 5.64
C LEU A 149 20.81 -10.83 6.36
N PHE A 150 20.60 -11.10 7.65
CA PHE A 150 19.62 -10.37 8.48
C PHE A 150 19.92 -8.86 8.53
N VAL A 151 21.18 -8.48 8.76
CA VAL A 151 21.56 -7.06 8.78
C VAL A 151 21.33 -6.44 7.40
N GLY A 152 21.70 -7.15 6.32
CA GLY A 152 21.46 -6.73 4.94
C GLY A 152 19.98 -6.48 4.66
N GLU A 153 19.10 -7.42 5.03
CA GLU A 153 17.65 -7.28 4.88
C GLU A 153 17.06 -6.16 5.75
N LEU A 154 17.57 -5.97 6.96
CA LEU A 154 17.14 -4.90 7.87
C LEU A 154 17.44 -3.52 7.26
N VAL A 155 18.67 -3.28 6.82
CA VAL A 155 19.05 -1.98 6.24
C VAL A 155 18.42 -1.77 4.87
N ASN A 156 18.26 -2.83 4.08
CA ASN A 156 17.55 -2.77 2.81
C ASN A 156 16.06 -2.46 3.01
N GLY A 157 15.42 -3.07 4.02
CA GLY A 157 14.05 -2.77 4.43
C GLY A 157 13.83 -1.30 4.76
N CYS A 158 14.80 -0.64 5.39
CA CYS A 158 14.78 0.80 5.63
C CYS A 158 14.62 1.59 4.32
N ILE A 159 15.37 1.25 3.27
CA ILE A 159 15.34 1.99 2.00
C ILE A 159 14.12 1.61 1.17
N ILE A 160 13.73 0.34 1.18
CA ILE A 160 12.63 -0.16 0.38
C ILE A 160 11.28 0.46 0.77
N ALA A 161 11.11 0.83 2.04
CA ALA A 161 9.93 1.55 2.48
C ALA A 161 9.81 2.97 1.91
N PHE A 162 10.91 3.60 1.50
CA PHE A 162 10.86 4.92 0.88
C PHE A 162 10.16 4.85 -0.48
N TYR A 163 10.46 3.86 -1.31
CA TYR A 163 9.94 3.77 -2.69
C TYR A 163 8.42 3.93 -2.82
N PRO A 164 7.56 3.13 -2.15
CA PRO A 164 6.11 3.27 -2.29
C PRO A 164 5.60 4.62 -1.78
N ILE A 165 6.23 5.18 -0.75
CA ILE A 165 5.85 6.49 -0.20
C ILE A 165 6.20 7.60 -1.20
N CYS A 166 7.39 7.54 -1.79
CA CYS A 166 7.83 8.45 -2.84
C CYS A 166 6.93 8.37 -4.07
N ALA A 167 6.64 7.14 -4.52
CA ALA A 167 5.82 6.88 -5.69
C ALA A 167 4.40 7.40 -5.47
N SER A 168 3.77 7.07 -4.34
CA SER A 168 2.43 7.55 -4.00
C SER A 168 2.35 9.07 -3.88
N ALA A 169 3.33 9.71 -3.23
CA ALA A 169 3.37 11.17 -3.10
C ALA A 169 3.56 11.85 -4.46
N TYR A 170 4.52 11.38 -5.26
CA TYR A 170 4.77 11.91 -6.61
C TYR A 170 3.52 11.78 -7.51
N VAL A 171 2.93 10.59 -7.52
CA VAL A 171 1.74 10.31 -8.31
C VAL A 171 0.57 11.18 -7.83
N GLY A 172 0.40 11.38 -6.52
CA GLY A 172 -0.66 12.24 -5.97
C GLY A 172 -0.53 13.72 -6.34
N GLU A 173 0.71 14.22 -6.47
CA GLU A 173 1.00 15.60 -6.88
C GLU A 173 0.89 15.83 -8.40
N VAL A 174 1.16 14.79 -9.19
CA VAL A 174 1.23 14.85 -10.66
C VAL A 174 -0.10 14.49 -11.32
N THR A 175 -0.91 13.63 -10.70
CA THR A 175 -2.20 13.19 -11.26
C THR A 175 -3.36 14.15 -10.92
N PRO A 176 -4.30 14.36 -11.87
CA PRO A 176 -5.51 15.15 -11.64
C PRO A 176 -6.43 14.49 -10.60
N LEU A 177 -7.31 15.28 -9.97
CA LEU A 177 -8.15 14.84 -8.85
C LEU A 177 -8.94 13.56 -9.16
N VAL A 178 -9.50 13.45 -10.37
CA VAL A 178 -10.32 12.31 -10.82
C VAL A 178 -9.52 11.01 -10.92
N LEU A 179 -8.23 11.08 -11.25
CA LEU A 179 -7.37 9.90 -11.40
C LEU A 179 -6.70 9.49 -10.10
N ARG A 180 -6.71 10.32 -9.05
CA ARG A 180 -5.92 10.09 -7.83
C ARG A 180 -6.25 8.78 -7.11
N GLY A 181 -7.53 8.39 -7.07
CA GLY A 181 -7.94 7.10 -6.50
C GLY A 181 -7.37 5.91 -7.28
N PHE A 182 -7.40 5.99 -8.61
CA PHE A 182 -6.79 4.98 -9.50
C PHE A 182 -5.26 4.95 -9.36
N ALA A 183 -4.66 6.12 -9.24
CA ALA A 183 -3.23 6.29 -9.05
C ALA A 183 -2.74 5.69 -7.72
N ALA A 184 -3.52 5.82 -6.65
CA ALA A 184 -3.25 5.15 -5.37
C ALA A 184 -3.28 3.63 -5.51
N THR A 185 -4.26 3.07 -6.23
CA THR A 185 -4.32 1.62 -6.49
C THR A 185 -3.23 1.09 -7.40
N MET A 186 -2.53 1.97 -8.15
CA MET A 186 -1.37 1.60 -8.97
C MET A 186 -0.19 1.13 -8.13
N THR A 187 -0.06 1.64 -6.91
CA THR A 187 0.94 1.19 -5.94
C THR A 187 0.70 -0.27 -5.54
N ASN A 188 -0.55 -0.67 -5.29
CA ASN A 188 -0.88 -2.06 -4.96
C ASN A 188 -0.61 -2.99 -6.16
N LEU A 189 -1.00 -2.58 -7.37
CA LEU A 189 -0.73 -3.37 -8.57
C LEU A 189 0.77 -3.59 -8.78
N ALA A 190 1.58 -2.55 -8.60
CA ALA A 190 3.04 -2.66 -8.69
C ALA A 190 3.61 -3.66 -7.69
N PHE A 191 3.08 -3.72 -6.47
CA PHE A 191 3.48 -4.70 -5.47
C PHE A 191 3.14 -6.14 -5.89
N SER A 192 1.94 -6.36 -6.45
CA SER A 192 1.50 -7.67 -6.95
C SER A 192 2.33 -8.12 -8.15
N ILE A 193 2.63 -7.22 -9.10
CA ILE A 193 3.53 -7.50 -10.25
C ILE A 193 4.92 -7.88 -9.74
N GLY A 194 5.48 -7.14 -8.78
CA GLY A 194 6.80 -7.44 -8.22
C GLY A 194 6.84 -8.80 -7.54
N SER A 195 5.81 -9.14 -6.76
CA SER A 195 5.70 -10.46 -6.11
C SER A 195 5.58 -11.61 -7.11
N LEU A 196 4.88 -11.40 -8.22
CA LEU A 196 4.78 -12.40 -9.30
C LEU A 196 6.11 -12.60 -10.02
N ILE A 197 6.84 -11.51 -10.33
CA ILE A 197 8.17 -11.57 -10.92
C ILE A 197 9.13 -12.35 -10.01
N ALA A 198 9.13 -12.05 -8.70
CA ALA A 198 9.94 -12.78 -7.72
C ALA A 198 9.63 -14.28 -7.70
N SER A 199 8.35 -14.64 -7.69
CA SER A 199 7.91 -16.04 -7.69
C SER A 199 8.30 -16.75 -8.99
N GLY A 200 8.21 -16.06 -10.13
CA GLY A 200 8.64 -16.59 -11.44
C GLY A 200 10.15 -16.81 -11.54
N ILE A 201 10.95 -15.84 -11.07
CA ILE A 201 12.42 -15.97 -11.02
C ILE A 201 12.82 -17.16 -10.16
N LEU A 202 12.20 -17.30 -8.99
CA LEU A 202 12.52 -18.41 -8.11
C LEU A 202 12.12 -19.77 -8.72
N LYS A 203 11.00 -19.87 -9.45
CA LYS A 203 10.68 -21.09 -10.21
C LYS A 203 11.80 -21.48 -11.16
N GLY A 204 12.33 -20.47 -11.85
CA GLY A 204 13.41 -20.66 -12.81
C GLY A 204 14.72 -21.07 -12.17
N THR A 205 14.93 -20.78 -10.88
CA THR A 205 16.18 -21.07 -10.16
C THR A 205 16.08 -22.22 -9.16
N GLU A 206 14.88 -22.74 -8.90
CA GLU A 206 14.65 -23.86 -7.98
C GLU A 206 15.35 -25.15 -8.44
N SER A 207 15.37 -25.42 -9.75
CA SER A 207 15.98 -26.63 -10.33
C SER A 207 17.52 -26.61 -10.37
N LEU A 208 18.16 -25.56 -9.86
CA LEU A 208 19.61 -25.44 -9.80
C LEU A 208 20.14 -26.00 -8.48
N ASP A 209 20.89 -27.10 -8.52
CA ASP A 209 21.54 -27.71 -7.34
C ASP A 209 22.79 -26.96 -6.84
N SER A 210 22.98 -25.70 -7.25
CA SER A 210 24.17 -24.91 -6.92
C SER A 210 23.81 -23.70 -6.05
N GLN A 211 24.79 -23.11 -5.36
CA GLN A 211 24.63 -21.87 -4.59
C GLN A 211 24.03 -20.71 -5.42
N TRP A 212 24.07 -20.82 -6.74
CA TRP A 212 23.39 -19.91 -7.67
C TRP A 212 21.86 -19.90 -7.53
N SER A 213 21.25 -20.94 -6.98
CA SER A 213 19.79 -21.02 -6.76
C SER A 213 19.25 -19.88 -5.90
N TYR A 214 19.97 -19.47 -4.84
CA TYR A 214 19.59 -18.32 -4.00
C TYR A 214 20.31 -17.02 -4.39
N LYS A 215 21.51 -17.09 -4.98
CA LYS A 215 22.27 -15.91 -5.41
C LYS A 215 21.69 -15.23 -6.67
N ILE A 216 21.14 -15.98 -7.62
CA ILE A 216 20.51 -15.40 -8.83
C ILE A 216 19.29 -14.55 -8.48
N PRO A 217 18.32 -15.02 -7.65
CA PRO A 217 17.22 -14.18 -7.20
C PRO A 217 17.72 -12.88 -6.56
N ILE A 218 18.68 -12.93 -5.63
CA ILE A 218 19.25 -11.73 -5.01
C ILE A 218 19.91 -10.81 -6.06
N ALA A 219 20.65 -11.36 -7.02
CA ALA A 219 21.29 -10.57 -8.06
C ALA A 219 20.30 -9.87 -9.01
N THR A 220 19.14 -10.49 -9.28
CA THR A 220 18.11 -9.86 -10.12
C THR A 220 17.50 -8.60 -9.47
N GLN A 221 17.58 -8.47 -8.14
CA GLN A 221 17.19 -7.25 -7.43
C GLN A 221 18.02 -6.04 -7.86
N TRP A 222 19.26 -6.21 -8.38
CA TRP A 222 20.05 -5.09 -8.89
C TRP A 222 19.54 -4.49 -10.21
N ALA A 223 18.80 -5.26 -11.01
CA ALA A 223 18.37 -4.79 -12.32
C ALA A 223 17.47 -3.55 -12.22
N LEU A 224 16.49 -3.57 -11.30
CA LEU A 224 15.51 -2.49 -11.16
C LEU A 224 16.10 -1.17 -10.62
N PRO A 225 16.88 -1.15 -9.52
CA PRO A 225 17.58 0.03 -9.02
C PRO A 225 18.52 0.66 -10.06
N CYS A 226 19.22 -0.15 -10.85
CA CYS A 226 20.11 0.34 -11.91
C CYS A 226 19.33 1.03 -13.03
N ILE A 227 18.25 0.41 -13.51
CA ILE A 227 17.36 1.01 -14.53
C ILE A 227 16.73 2.30 -13.98
N MET A 228 16.28 2.28 -12.74
CA MET A 228 15.76 3.45 -12.02
C MET A 228 16.76 4.59 -11.95
N LEU A 229 18.01 4.30 -11.58
CA LEU A 229 19.05 5.33 -11.41
C LEU A 229 19.33 6.07 -12.72
N ILE A 230 19.33 5.35 -13.85
CA ILE A 230 19.49 5.94 -15.18
C ILE A 230 18.29 6.84 -15.52
N LEU A 231 17.07 6.36 -15.26
CA LEU A 231 15.83 7.04 -15.66
C LEU A 231 15.41 8.18 -14.72
N VAL A 232 15.82 8.15 -13.45
CA VAL A 232 15.62 9.25 -12.48
C VAL A 232 16.28 10.54 -12.94
N GLY A 233 17.34 10.46 -13.75
CA GLY A 233 17.96 11.61 -14.40
C GLY A 233 16.98 12.39 -15.28
N PHE A 234 15.98 11.74 -15.87
CA PHE A 234 15.02 12.34 -16.79
C PHE A 234 13.69 12.73 -16.14
N CYS A 235 13.40 12.19 -14.95
CA CYS A 235 12.16 12.44 -14.24
C CYS A 235 12.05 13.92 -13.82
N PRO A 236 10.94 14.62 -14.17
CA PRO A 236 10.74 16.00 -13.74
C PRO A 236 10.44 16.05 -12.23
N ASP A 237 10.95 17.07 -11.53
CA ASP A 237 10.62 17.29 -10.12
C ASP A 237 9.15 17.73 -9.95
N PRO A 238 8.43 17.30 -8.91
CA PRO A 238 7.03 17.66 -8.74
C PRO A 238 6.82 19.17 -8.66
N PRO A 239 5.77 19.69 -9.32
CA PRO A 239 5.52 21.12 -9.35
C PRO A 239 5.10 21.69 -7.99
N TYR A 240 4.37 20.93 -7.17
CA TYR A 240 4.00 21.33 -5.81
C TYR A 240 5.24 21.50 -4.91
N TRP A 241 6.16 20.53 -4.93
CA TRP A 241 7.42 20.63 -4.19
C TRP A 241 8.27 21.83 -4.64
N LEU A 242 8.39 22.07 -5.94
CA LEU A 242 9.13 23.22 -6.48
C LEU A 242 8.51 24.56 -6.06
N CYS A 243 7.18 24.69 -6.13
CA CYS A 243 6.48 25.89 -5.68
C CYS A 243 6.64 26.13 -4.17
N ARG A 244 6.61 25.09 -3.32
CA ARG A 244 6.86 25.19 -1.87
C ARG A 244 8.28 25.66 -1.53
N LYS A 245 9.25 25.46 -2.43
CA LYS A 245 10.63 25.97 -2.27
C LYS A 245 10.82 27.35 -2.91
N GLY A 246 9.75 27.99 -3.40
CA GLY A 246 9.81 29.28 -4.10
C GLY A 246 10.36 29.21 -5.54
N ARG A 247 10.57 28.01 -6.11
CA ARG A 247 11.15 27.81 -7.45
C ARG A 247 10.09 27.77 -8.54
N TYR A 248 9.37 28.88 -8.73
CA TYR A 248 8.20 28.94 -9.63
C TYR A 248 8.51 28.74 -11.12
N GLN A 249 9.67 29.21 -11.59
CA GLN A 249 10.06 29.03 -13.00
C GLN A 249 10.32 27.56 -13.33
N GLU A 250 10.98 26.83 -12.44
CA GLU A 250 11.21 25.40 -12.61
C GLU A 250 9.92 24.59 -12.49
N ALA A 251 9.01 25.01 -11.60
CA ALA A 251 7.68 24.41 -11.50
C ALA A 251 6.90 24.53 -12.82
N ALA A 252 6.99 25.68 -13.51
CA ALA A 252 6.37 25.87 -14.82
C ALA A 252 6.99 24.96 -15.90
N VAL A 253 8.32 24.78 -15.89
CA VAL A 253 9.00 23.84 -16.81
C VAL A 253 8.61 22.40 -16.54
N SER A 254 8.51 22.01 -15.27
CA SER A 254 8.03 20.68 -14.86
C SER A 254 6.58 20.44 -15.30
N LEU A 255 5.68 21.41 -15.06
CA LEU A 255 4.29 21.35 -15.53
C LEU A 255 4.19 21.19 -17.05
N ARG A 256 5.02 21.91 -17.83
CA ARG A 256 5.06 21.74 -19.30
C ARG A 256 5.49 20.34 -19.73
N ARG A 257 6.31 19.64 -18.95
CA ARG A 257 6.71 18.24 -19.23
C ARG A 257 5.66 17.22 -18.81
N LEU A 258 4.82 17.56 -17.85
CA LEU A 258 3.76 16.71 -17.30
C LEU A 258 2.41 16.91 -18.00
N ALA A 259 2.21 18.05 -18.66
CA ALA A 259 0.98 18.41 -19.34
C ALA A 259 1.10 18.22 -20.87
N THR A 260 -0.01 17.83 -21.49
CA THR A 260 -0.16 17.84 -22.95
C THR A 260 -0.22 19.31 -23.42
N PRO A 261 0.30 19.66 -24.62
CA PRO A 261 0.36 21.05 -25.12
C PRO A 261 -0.98 21.80 -25.20
N THR A 262 -2.12 21.11 -25.05
CA THR A 262 -3.46 21.69 -25.00
C THR A 262 -3.85 22.26 -23.63
N VAL A 263 -3.12 21.94 -22.55
CA VAL A 263 -3.42 22.39 -21.20
C VAL A 263 -2.68 23.68 -20.89
N ASP A 264 -3.43 24.71 -20.49
CA ASP A 264 -2.84 26.00 -20.11
C ASP A 264 -2.07 25.88 -18.78
N VAL A 265 -0.75 25.74 -18.91
CA VAL A 265 0.18 25.57 -17.76
C VAL A 265 0.14 26.77 -16.81
N SER A 266 -0.20 27.96 -17.33
CA SER A 266 -0.33 29.20 -16.56
C SER A 266 -1.41 29.07 -15.50
N GLN A 267 -2.57 28.54 -15.88
CA GLN A 267 -3.74 28.38 -15.02
C GLN A 267 -3.47 27.34 -13.93
N LYS A 268 -2.84 26.22 -14.29
CA LYS A 268 -2.48 25.18 -13.32
C LYS A 268 -1.42 25.66 -12.32
N LEU A 269 -0.45 26.47 -12.76
CA LEU A 269 0.54 27.07 -11.86
C LEU A 269 -0.11 28.09 -10.91
N ALA A 270 -1.04 28.92 -11.40
CA ALA A 270 -1.79 29.85 -10.57
C ALA A 270 -2.63 29.12 -9.52
N HIS A 271 -3.33 28.04 -9.90
CA HIS A 271 -4.06 27.19 -8.96
C HIS A 271 -3.14 26.62 -7.87
N ILE A 272 -1.97 26.09 -8.24
CA ILE A 272 -1.00 25.55 -7.28
C ILE A 272 -0.51 26.65 -6.33
N LYS A 273 -0.19 27.84 -6.84
CA LYS A 273 0.23 28.99 -6.01
C LYS A 273 -0.85 29.41 -5.04
N GLN A 274 -2.10 29.51 -5.50
CA GLN A 274 -3.21 29.88 -4.64
C GLN A 274 -3.48 28.81 -3.58
N THR A 275 -3.40 27.53 -3.95
CA THR A 275 -3.51 26.41 -3.00
C THR A 275 -2.43 26.50 -1.94
N LEU A 276 -1.17 26.76 -2.33
CA LEU A 276 -0.06 26.89 -1.40
C LEU A 276 -0.15 28.16 -0.55
N ARG A 277 -0.66 29.26 -1.08
CA ARG A 277 -0.87 30.52 -0.35
C ARG A 277 -1.97 30.38 0.69
N ILE A 278 -3.03 29.65 0.35
CA ILE A 278 -4.09 29.25 1.28
C ILE A 278 -3.51 28.30 2.34
N GLU A 279 -2.68 27.31 1.94
CA GLU A 279 -1.97 26.47 2.90
C GLU A 279 -1.09 27.30 3.84
N GLU A 280 -0.32 28.27 3.32
CA GLU A 280 0.56 29.17 4.08
C GLU A 280 -0.21 30.12 5.00
N SER A 281 -1.34 30.67 4.55
CA SER A 281 -2.19 31.54 5.38
C SER A 281 -2.88 30.78 6.51
N TYR A 282 -3.07 29.47 6.34
CA TYR A 282 -3.48 28.55 7.41
C TYR A 282 -2.29 27.95 8.21
N GLN A 283 -1.04 28.10 7.77
CA GLN A 283 0.19 27.62 8.44
C GLN A 283 0.69 28.60 9.50
N GLY A 284 -0.11 28.83 10.54
CA GLY A 284 0.38 29.49 11.76
C GLY A 284 1.45 28.66 12.49
N GLU A 285 1.43 27.33 12.37
CA GLU A 285 2.41 26.40 12.96
C GLU A 285 2.67 25.22 12.00
N ARG A 286 3.92 24.75 11.90
CA ARG A 286 4.22 23.53 11.13
C ARG A 286 3.44 22.34 11.73
N PRO A 287 2.77 21.51 10.91
CA PRO A 287 1.96 20.41 11.41
C PRO A 287 2.84 19.45 12.20
N THR A 288 2.54 19.31 13.49
CA THR A 288 3.28 18.42 14.38
C THR A 288 2.51 17.10 14.51
N TYR A 289 3.20 15.98 14.77
CA TYR A 289 2.53 14.69 15.03
C TYR A 289 1.46 14.78 16.12
N LEU A 290 1.61 15.71 17.08
CA LEU A 290 0.63 15.99 18.13
C LEU A 290 -0.71 16.53 17.59
N ASP A 291 -0.72 17.20 16.44
CA ASP A 291 -1.94 17.74 15.83
C ASP A 291 -2.79 16.64 15.18
N CYS A 292 -2.18 15.49 14.83
CA CYS A 292 -2.91 14.30 14.42
C CYS A 292 -3.76 13.73 15.56
N PHE A 293 -3.36 13.95 16.82
CA PHE A 293 -4.08 13.45 18.00
C PHE A 293 -5.14 14.42 18.54
N ARG A 294 -5.34 15.58 17.90
CA ARG A 294 -6.28 16.61 18.39
C ARG A 294 -7.63 16.56 17.67
N GLY A 295 -8.70 16.51 18.47
CA GLY A 295 -10.08 16.77 18.04
C GLY A 295 -10.56 15.91 16.86
N THR A 296 -11.05 16.58 15.82
CA THR A 296 -11.62 15.93 14.61
C THR A 296 -10.57 15.15 13.82
N ASN A 297 -9.30 15.57 13.85
CA ASN A 297 -8.21 14.89 13.15
C ASN A 297 -7.90 13.52 13.77
N PHE A 298 -8.08 13.37 15.09
CA PHE A 298 -7.93 12.08 15.75
C PHE A 298 -8.90 11.03 15.22
N ARG A 299 -10.16 11.41 14.99
CA ARG A 299 -11.16 10.48 14.41
C ARG A 299 -10.76 10.03 13.01
N ARG A 300 -10.21 10.93 12.20
CA ARG A 300 -9.71 10.59 10.86
C ARG A 300 -8.47 9.70 10.93
N LEU A 301 -7.54 10.01 11.82
CA LEU A 301 -6.37 9.20 12.09
C LEU A 301 -6.77 7.78 12.48
N VAL A 302 -7.71 7.62 13.42
CA VAL A 302 -8.19 6.29 13.85
C VAL A 302 -8.81 5.51 12.69
N VAL A 303 -9.59 6.15 11.81
CA VAL A 303 -10.15 5.49 10.62
C VAL A 303 -9.04 5.06 9.66
N CYS A 304 -8.05 5.92 9.40
CA CYS A 304 -6.91 5.62 8.53
C CYS A 304 -6.03 4.48 9.09
N VAL A 305 -5.69 4.56 10.38
CA VAL A 305 -4.90 3.55 11.11
C VAL A 305 -5.63 2.21 11.06
N MET A 306 -6.91 2.17 11.42
CA MET A 306 -7.68 0.93 11.41
C MET A 306 -7.86 0.37 9.99
N ALA A 307 -8.08 1.21 8.98
CA ALA A 307 -8.20 0.75 7.60
C ALA A 307 -6.92 0.09 7.10
N TYR A 308 -5.74 0.58 7.51
CA TYR A 308 -4.48 -0.02 7.14
C TYR A 308 -4.15 -1.26 7.99
N ASP A 309 -4.35 -1.20 9.31
CA ASP A 309 -4.13 -2.30 10.27
C ASP A 309 -5.05 -3.50 10.02
N MET A 310 -6.26 -3.29 9.47
CA MET A 310 -7.15 -4.36 9.05
C MET A 310 -6.47 -5.38 8.15
N GLN A 311 -5.51 -4.96 7.31
CA GLN A 311 -4.76 -5.88 6.46
C GLN A 311 -4.00 -6.92 7.28
N ALA A 312 -3.35 -6.49 8.37
CA ALA A 312 -2.63 -7.37 9.28
C ALA A 312 -3.62 -8.26 10.06
N PHE A 313 -4.71 -7.68 10.58
CA PHE A 313 -5.72 -8.41 11.35
C PHE A 313 -6.52 -9.43 10.54
N THR A 314 -6.72 -9.19 9.24
CA THR A 314 -7.34 -10.18 8.35
C THR A 314 -6.41 -11.33 7.99
N GLY A 315 -5.20 -11.40 8.55
CA GLY A 315 -4.30 -12.53 8.36
C GLY A 315 -3.53 -12.50 7.04
N ASN A 316 -3.31 -11.32 6.44
CA ASN A 316 -2.47 -11.18 5.25
C ASN A 316 -1.12 -11.91 5.41
N VAL A 317 -0.43 -11.69 6.54
CA VAL A 317 0.84 -12.36 6.85
C VAL A 317 0.69 -13.90 6.85
N PHE A 318 -0.43 -14.43 7.31
CA PHE A 318 -0.67 -15.88 7.33
C PHE A 318 -0.77 -16.47 5.92
N PHE A 319 -1.67 -15.94 5.07
CA PHE A 319 -1.93 -16.55 3.75
C PHE A 319 -1.10 -15.99 2.59
N LEU A 320 -0.32 -14.92 2.77
CA LEU A 320 0.64 -14.44 1.77
C LEU A 320 2.10 -14.71 2.15
N THR A 321 2.45 -14.69 3.43
CA THR A 321 3.87 -14.85 3.84
C THR A 321 4.19 -16.29 4.23
N TYR A 322 3.32 -16.92 5.02
CA TYR A 322 3.55 -18.28 5.52
C TYR A 322 2.78 -19.35 4.74
N ALA A 323 2.20 -19.01 3.59
CA ALA A 323 1.41 -19.94 2.81
C ALA A 323 2.18 -21.18 2.37
N VAL A 324 3.35 -21.00 1.76
CA VAL A 324 4.18 -22.13 1.31
C VAL A 324 4.58 -23.01 2.48
N HIS A 325 5.00 -22.40 3.58
CA HIS A 325 5.34 -23.13 4.80
C HIS A 325 4.14 -23.90 5.39
N PHE A 326 2.95 -23.31 5.36
CA PHE A 326 1.71 -23.97 5.74
C PHE A 326 1.40 -25.17 4.85
N MET A 327 1.59 -25.03 3.54
CA MET A 327 1.36 -26.10 2.55
C MET A 327 2.36 -27.25 2.73
N GLU A 328 3.64 -26.95 2.97
CA GLU A 328 4.68 -27.94 3.29
C GLU A 328 4.32 -28.70 4.60
N LEU A 329 3.93 -27.99 5.65
CA LEU A 329 3.50 -28.60 6.94
C LEU A 329 2.20 -29.41 6.82
N ALA A 330 1.37 -29.11 5.83
CA ALA A 330 0.16 -29.87 5.51
C ALA A 330 0.46 -31.15 4.70
N GLY A 331 1.71 -31.35 4.26
CA GLY A 331 2.19 -32.57 3.61
C GLY A 331 2.20 -32.52 2.09
N LEU A 332 2.14 -31.34 1.47
CA LEU A 332 2.39 -31.19 0.03
C LEU A 332 3.88 -31.35 -0.29
N ASP A 333 4.15 -31.92 -1.46
CA ASP A 333 5.51 -31.96 -1.99
C ASP A 333 6.00 -30.54 -2.33
N ALA A 334 7.31 -30.31 -2.25
CA ALA A 334 7.90 -28.97 -2.39
C ALA A 334 7.58 -28.32 -3.75
N SER A 335 7.59 -29.12 -4.83
CA SER A 335 7.19 -28.73 -6.19
C SER A 335 5.76 -28.18 -6.25
N ASP A 336 4.84 -28.84 -5.57
CA ASP A 336 3.42 -28.49 -5.59
C ASP A 336 3.15 -27.25 -4.73
N ALA A 337 3.81 -27.15 -3.56
CA ALA A 337 3.76 -25.96 -2.72
C ALA A 337 4.30 -24.73 -3.46
N PHE A 338 5.37 -24.90 -4.24
CA PHE A 338 5.93 -23.83 -5.05
C PHE A 338 5.00 -23.41 -6.21
N SER A 339 4.41 -24.38 -6.90
CA SER A 339 3.41 -24.11 -7.95
C SER A 339 2.17 -23.40 -7.41
N MET A 340 1.74 -23.75 -6.18
CA MET A 340 0.66 -23.04 -5.48
C MET A 340 1.03 -21.60 -5.12
N ASN A 341 2.29 -21.30 -4.79
CA ASN A 341 2.75 -19.93 -4.53
C ASN A 341 2.61 -19.02 -5.77
N ILE A 342 2.90 -19.58 -6.94
CA ILE A 342 2.66 -18.87 -8.21
C ILE A 342 1.16 -18.65 -8.41
N GLY A 343 0.33 -19.64 -8.07
CA GLY A 343 -1.12 -19.49 -8.04
C GLY A 343 -1.58 -18.35 -7.12
N LEU A 344 -1.02 -18.24 -5.91
CA LEU A 344 -1.33 -17.17 -4.95
C LEU A 344 -1.01 -15.80 -5.54
N THR A 345 0.20 -15.63 -6.06
CA THR A 345 0.64 -14.34 -6.63
C THR A 345 -0.11 -13.98 -7.91
N ALA A 346 -0.43 -14.95 -8.77
CA ALA A 346 -1.23 -14.73 -9.97
C ALA A 346 -2.68 -14.34 -9.65
N LEU A 347 -3.32 -15.04 -8.70
CA LEU A 347 -4.66 -14.69 -8.25
C LEU A 347 -4.70 -13.34 -7.53
N GLY A 348 -3.65 -13.00 -6.77
CA GLY A 348 -3.53 -11.68 -6.17
C GLY A 348 -3.42 -10.56 -7.20
N LEU A 349 -2.67 -10.78 -8.29
CA LEU A 349 -2.60 -9.87 -9.42
C LEU A 349 -3.97 -9.72 -10.11
N LEU A 350 -4.64 -10.84 -10.40
CA LEU A 350 -5.97 -10.84 -11.00
C LEU A 350 -7.00 -10.14 -10.11
N GLY A 351 -6.99 -10.41 -8.80
CA GLY A 351 -7.84 -9.75 -7.81
C GLY A 351 -7.63 -8.24 -7.82
N THR A 352 -6.38 -7.78 -7.85
CA THR A 352 -6.04 -6.36 -7.92
C THR A 352 -6.52 -5.72 -9.23
N CYS A 353 -6.35 -6.37 -10.37
CA CYS A 353 -6.84 -5.88 -11.67
C CYS A 353 -8.36 -5.76 -11.70
N ILE A 354 -9.09 -6.75 -11.15
CA ILE A 354 -10.55 -6.71 -11.06
C ILE A 354 -10.98 -5.59 -10.10
N SER A 355 -10.26 -5.42 -8.98
CA SER A 355 -10.51 -4.38 -7.99
C SER A 355 -10.52 -2.97 -8.59
N TRP A 356 -9.66 -2.68 -9.56
CA TRP A 356 -9.65 -1.39 -10.28
C TRP A 356 -10.97 -1.08 -10.97
N PHE A 357 -11.57 -2.07 -11.63
CA PHE A 357 -12.89 -1.89 -12.23
C PHE A 357 -13.94 -1.68 -11.14
N LEU A 358 -13.90 -2.48 -10.07
CA LEU A 358 -14.86 -2.37 -8.97
C LEU A 358 -14.74 -1.05 -8.19
N LEU A 359 -13.57 -0.42 -8.13
CA LEU A 359 -13.35 0.85 -7.44
C LEU A 359 -14.26 1.97 -7.99
N SER A 360 -14.58 1.91 -9.28
CA SER A 360 -15.46 2.88 -9.94
C SER A 360 -16.94 2.59 -9.68
N TYR A 361 -17.33 1.31 -9.60
CA TYR A 361 -18.73 0.91 -9.48
C TYR A 361 -19.21 0.72 -8.04
N VAL A 362 -18.36 0.25 -7.12
CA VAL A 362 -18.74 -0.10 -5.75
C VAL A 362 -18.24 0.93 -4.72
N GLY A 363 -19.03 1.17 -3.68
CA GLY A 363 -18.65 2.02 -2.55
C GLY A 363 -17.50 1.42 -1.73
N ARG A 364 -16.65 2.28 -1.14
CA ARG A 364 -15.43 1.85 -0.42
C ARG A 364 -15.80 1.06 0.84
N ARG A 365 -16.83 1.52 1.56
CA ARG A 365 -17.31 0.86 2.79
C ARG A 365 -17.89 -0.53 2.48
N THR A 366 -18.68 -0.63 1.40
CA THR A 366 -19.29 -1.91 1.00
C THR A 366 -18.25 -2.95 0.64
N MET A 367 -17.19 -2.56 -0.09
CA MET A 367 -16.11 -3.49 -0.48
C MET A 367 -15.29 -3.96 0.71
N TYR A 368 -15.00 -3.08 1.67
CA TYR A 368 -14.33 -3.47 2.92
C TYR A 368 -15.16 -4.46 3.75
N LEU A 369 -16.45 -4.18 3.90
CA LEU A 369 -17.34 -5.06 4.66
C LEU A 369 -17.50 -6.42 3.98
N PHE A 370 -17.64 -6.43 2.65
CA PHE A 370 -17.64 -7.65 1.85
C PHE A 370 -16.34 -8.43 2.03
N GLY A 371 -15.19 -7.77 1.87
CA GLY A 371 -13.87 -8.37 2.03
C GLY A 371 -13.65 -9.00 3.40
N CYS A 372 -13.87 -8.26 4.48
CA CYS A 372 -13.70 -8.77 5.85
C CYS A 372 -14.65 -9.95 6.14
N THR A 373 -15.89 -9.90 5.64
CA THR A 373 -16.88 -10.98 5.85
C THR A 373 -16.49 -12.25 5.10
N VAL A 374 -16.10 -12.12 3.82
CA VAL A 374 -15.65 -13.26 3.01
C VAL A 374 -14.39 -13.88 3.61
N LEU A 375 -13.41 -13.06 4.00
CA LEU A 375 -12.19 -13.53 4.65
C LEU A 375 -12.50 -14.25 5.98
N ALA A 376 -13.41 -13.72 6.79
CA ALA A 376 -13.83 -14.36 8.03
C ALA A 376 -14.44 -15.75 7.79
N ILE A 377 -15.31 -15.88 6.78
CA ILE A 377 -15.96 -17.16 6.43
C ILE A 377 -14.93 -18.15 5.89
N VAL A 378 -14.10 -17.75 4.92
CA VAL A 378 -13.14 -18.67 4.30
C VAL A 378 -12.09 -19.13 5.31
N GLN A 379 -11.61 -18.25 6.19
CA GLN A 379 -10.66 -18.61 7.25
C GLN A 379 -11.29 -19.51 8.32
N PHE A 380 -12.58 -19.32 8.62
CA PHE A 380 -13.32 -20.25 9.47
C PHE A 380 -13.36 -21.64 8.85
N ILE A 381 -13.61 -21.73 7.55
CA ILE A 381 -13.62 -23.00 6.82
C ILE A 381 -12.23 -23.64 6.82
N ILE A 382 -11.15 -22.88 6.61
CA ILE A 382 -9.76 -23.41 6.71
C ILE A 382 -9.51 -24.03 8.09
N GLY A 383 -9.90 -23.33 9.16
CA GLY A 383 -9.81 -23.84 10.53
C GLY A 383 -10.66 -25.10 10.75
N ALA A 384 -11.88 -25.14 10.21
CA ALA A 384 -12.78 -26.28 10.34
C ALA A 384 -12.30 -27.52 9.57
N VAL A 385 -11.72 -27.34 8.38
CA VAL A 385 -11.14 -28.44 7.58
C VAL A 385 -9.95 -29.06 8.28
N ASP A 386 -9.19 -28.28 9.07
CA ASP A 386 -8.05 -28.78 9.86
C ASP A 386 -8.46 -29.71 11.02
N LEU A 387 -9.76 -29.72 11.42
CA LEU A 387 -10.27 -30.68 12.40
C LEU A 387 -10.51 -32.07 11.80
N ALA A 388 -10.64 -32.18 10.47
CA ALA A 388 -10.86 -33.44 9.79
C ALA A 388 -9.56 -34.28 9.75
N PRO A 389 -9.65 -35.62 9.70
CA PRO A 389 -8.47 -36.47 9.55
C PRO A 389 -7.71 -36.15 8.26
N ARG A 390 -6.38 -36.06 8.37
CA ARG A 390 -5.49 -35.69 7.26
C ARG A 390 -5.57 -36.70 6.13
N GLN A 391 -6.13 -36.25 5.02
CA GLN A 391 -6.14 -36.94 3.74
C GLN A 391 -5.62 -35.97 2.68
N THR A 392 -5.07 -36.50 1.59
CA THR A 392 -4.60 -35.68 0.45
C THR A 392 -5.68 -34.67 0.02
N SER A 393 -6.94 -35.10 -0.04
CA SER A 393 -8.08 -34.22 -0.36
C SER A 393 -8.22 -33.03 0.61
N THR A 394 -8.06 -33.24 1.91
CA THR A 394 -8.16 -32.15 2.91
C THR A 394 -7.03 -31.14 2.79
N THR A 395 -5.82 -31.60 2.50
CA THR A 395 -4.64 -30.73 2.27
C THR A 395 -4.86 -29.86 1.03
N TRP A 396 -5.27 -30.44 -0.09
CA TRP A 396 -5.56 -29.69 -1.32
C TRP A 396 -6.73 -28.71 -1.13
N ALA A 397 -7.75 -29.07 -0.35
CA ALA A 397 -8.85 -28.17 -0.01
C ALA A 397 -8.38 -26.96 0.80
N GLN A 398 -7.52 -27.15 1.82
CA GLN A 398 -6.95 -26.04 2.59
C GLN A 398 -6.15 -25.09 1.68
N CYS A 399 -5.33 -25.62 0.79
CA CYS A 399 -4.53 -24.82 -0.13
C CYS A 399 -5.39 -24.04 -1.12
N GLY A 400 -6.43 -24.67 -1.67
CA GLY A 400 -7.43 -24.01 -2.50
C GLY A 400 -8.16 -22.87 -1.78
N LEU A 401 -8.50 -23.06 -0.51
CA LEU A 401 -9.12 -22.01 0.30
C LEU A 401 -8.16 -20.85 0.58
N MET A 402 -6.86 -21.08 0.73
CA MET A 402 -5.86 -20.01 0.85
C MET A 402 -5.74 -19.16 -0.42
N LEU A 403 -5.85 -19.80 -1.59
CA LEU A 403 -5.94 -19.11 -2.88
C LEU A 403 -7.18 -18.19 -2.94
N VAL A 404 -8.33 -18.68 -2.47
CA VAL A 404 -9.56 -17.89 -2.39
C VAL A 404 -9.42 -16.73 -1.39
N CYS A 405 -8.77 -16.94 -0.24
CA CYS A 405 -8.45 -15.86 0.70
C CYS A 405 -7.61 -14.76 0.05
N THR A 406 -6.55 -15.14 -0.67
CA THR A 406 -5.67 -14.20 -1.37
C THR A 406 -6.45 -13.39 -2.41
N PHE A 407 -7.24 -14.07 -3.25
CA PHE A 407 -8.08 -13.41 -4.23
C PHE A 407 -9.09 -12.44 -3.59
N ALA A 408 -9.78 -12.86 -2.52
CA ALA A 408 -10.74 -12.00 -1.83
C ALA A 408 -10.07 -10.78 -1.19
N TYR A 409 -8.87 -10.96 -0.61
CA TYR A 409 -8.09 -9.88 -0.01
C TYR A 409 -7.63 -8.85 -1.06
N ASP A 410 -7.03 -9.30 -2.17
CA ASP A 410 -6.54 -8.42 -3.23
C ASP A 410 -7.67 -7.80 -4.08
N LEU A 411 -8.86 -8.41 -4.08
CA LEU A 411 -10.05 -7.81 -4.68
C LEU A 411 -10.59 -6.64 -3.84
N SER A 412 -10.43 -6.70 -2.52
CA SER A 412 -11.10 -5.80 -1.56
C SER A 412 -10.12 -4.97 -0.73
N LEU A 413 -9.61 -5.48 0.39
CA LEU A 413 -8.85 -4.70 1.35
C LEU A 413 -7.55 -4.13 0.77
N GLY A 414 -6.81 -4.91 0.00
CA GLY A 414 -5.47 -4.54 -0.51
C GLY A 414 -5.49 -3.21 -1.29
N PRO A 415 -6.24 -3.10 -2.40
CA PRO A 415 -6.27 -1.87 -3.19
C PRO A 415 -7.03 -0.73 -2.50
N PHE A 416 -8.14 -1.05 -1.82
CA PHE A 416 -9.00 -0.01 -1.25
C PHE A 416 -8.37 0.67 -0.02
N CYS A 417 -7.39 0.05 0.68
CA CYS A 417 -6.70 0.68 1.82
C CYS A 417 -5.97 1.96 1.41
N TYR A 418 -5.26 1.93 0.28
CA TYR A 418 -4.52 3.07 -0.24
C TYR A 418 -5.45 4.21 -0.66
N VAL A 419 -6.61 3.87 -1.22
CA VAL A 419 -7.64 4.84 -1.61
C VAL A 419 -8.21 5.54 -0.38
N LEU A 420 -8.57 4.79 0.67
CA LEU A 420 -9.11 5.37 1.91
C LEU A 420 -8.09 6.23 2.64
N LEU A 421 -6.82 5.81 2.67
CA LEU A 421 -5.74 6.61 3.24
C LEU A 421 -5.60 7.95 2.51
N ALA A 422 -5.75 7.95 1.18
CA ALA A 422 -5.71 9.17 0.39
C ALA A 422 -6.97 10.05 0.58
N GLU A 423 -8.16 9.44 0.63
CA GLU A 423 -9.46 10.13 0.66
C GLU A 423 -9.85 10.65 2.07
N VAL A 424 -9.60 9.89 3.14
CA VAL A 424 -10.04 10.23 4.52
C VAL A 424 -9.08 11.19 5.22
N SER A 425 -7.81 11.18 4.84
CA SER A 425 -6.79 12.03 5.45
C SER A 425 -7.01 13.50 5.09
N SER A 426 -6.95 14.37 6.11
CA SER A 426 -6.99 15.83 5.89
C SER A 426 -5.78 16.26 5.09
N ALA A 427 -5.96 17.17 4.13
CA ALA A 427 -4.87 17.70 3.31
C ALA A 427 -3.68 18.19 4.17
N LYS A 428 -3.97 18.82 5.32
CA LYS A 428 -2.96 19.36 6.27
C LYS A 428 -2.07 18.30 6.92
N LEU A 429 -2.63 17.13 7.22
CA LEU A 429 -1.98 16.07 8.01
C LEU A 429 -1.80 14.76 7.23
N ARG A 430 -2.01 14.79 5.91
CA ARG A 430 -2.05 13.59 5.06
C ARG A 430 -0.77 12.76 5.15
N GLY A 431 0.38 13.39 4.94
CA GLY A 431 1.67 12.70 5.02
C GLY A 431 1.91 12.06 6.39
N LEU A 432 1.65 12.81 7.46
CA LEU A 432 1.82 12.33 8.85
C LEU A 432 0.85 11.19 9.19
N THR A 433 -0.41 11.31 8.77
CA THR A 433 -1.46 10.30 9.00
C THR A 433 -1.11 8.99 8.29
N ILE A 434 -0.72 9.07 7.00
CA ILE A 434 -0.31 7.89 6.22
C ILE A 434 0.93 7.24 6.83
N ALA A 435 1.92 8.02 7.26
CA ALA A 435 3.12 7.51 7.92
C ALA A 435 2.76 6.77 9.23
N LEU A 436 1.94 7.39 10.10
CA LEU A 436 1.49 6.76 11.35
C LEU A 436 0.70 5.46 11.08
N SER A 437 -0.24 5.47 10.15
CA SER A 437 -0.99 4.26 9.76
C SER A 437 -0.08 3.17 9.20
N THR A 438 0.94 3.53 8.43
CA THR A 438 1.89 2.56 7.88
C THR A 438 2.72 1.91 8.99
N VAL A 439 3.18 2.70 9.95
CA VAL A 439 3.97 2.22 11.10
C VAL A 439 3.16 1.26 11.96
N THR A 440 1.91 1.60 12.30
CA THR A 440 1.06 0.70 13.11
C THR A 440 0.83 -0.64 12.42
N CYS A 441 0.57 -0.64 11.11
CA CYS A 441 0.34 -1.87 10.38
C CYS A 441 1.61 -2.72 10.29
N PHE A 442 2.78 -2.11 10.11
CA PHE A 442 4.04 -2.85 10.13
C PHE A 442 4.35 -3.42 11.52
N VAL A 443 4.08 -2.68 12.61
CA VAL A 443 4.21 -3.20 13.97
C VAL A 443 3.31 -4.43 14.17
N TRP A 444 2.03 -4.36 13.80
CA TRP A 444 1.14 -5.51 13.86
C TRP A 444 1.58 -6.66 12.96
N SER A 445 2.09 -6.35 11.76
CA SER A 445 2.62 -7.35 10.84
C SER A 445 3.84 -8.07 11.41
N VAL A 446 4.72 -7.37 12.13
CA VAL A 446 5.86 -7.97 12.86
C VAL A 446 5.36 -8.87 13.99
N VAL A 447 4.38 -8.40 14.77
CA VAL A 447 3.77 -9.22 15.84
C VAL A 447 3.21 -10.52 15.27
N PHE A 448 2.43 -10.46 14.19
CA PHE A 448 1.91 -11.67 13.54
C PHE A 448 3.02 -12.50 12.87
N ALA A 449 4.05 -11.87 12.32
CA ALA A 449 5.18 -12.57 11.74
C ALA A 449 5.97 -13.40 12.77
N VAL A 450 5.98 -12.96 14.03
CA VAL A 450 6.54 -13.73 15.15
C VAL A 450 5.52 -14.76 15.66
N VAL A 451 4.25 -14.41 15.84
CA VAL A 451 3.26 -15.31 16.45
C VAL A 451 2.90 -16.50 15.55
N ILE A 452 2.77 -16.28 14.23
CA ILE A 452 2.29 -17.31 13.29
C ILE A 452 3.21 -18.55 13.25
N PRO A 453 4.54 -18.44 13.07
CA PRO A 453 5.43 -19.61 13.08
C PRO A 453 5.41 -20.37 14.42
N TYR A 454 5.33 -19.66 15.54
CA TYR A 454 5.26 -20.28 16.87
C TYR A 454 3.94 -21.05 17.06
N ALA A 455 2.84 -20.51 16.52
CA ALA A 455 1.54 -21.19 16.52
C ALA A 455 1.51 -22.40 15.57
N MET A 456 2.21 -22.34 14.44
CA MET A 456 2.21 -23.40 13.41
C MET A 456 3.15 -24.58 13.73
N ASN A 457 4.29 -24.34 14.37
CA ASN A 457 5.28 -25.39 14.65
C ASN A 457 4.76 -26.49 15.57
N GLU A 458 5.09 -27.75 15.23
CA GLU A 458 4.64 -28.95 15.95
C GLU A 458 5.21 -29.04 17.38
N ASP A 459 6.42 -28.52 17.58
CA ASP A 459 7.13 -28.54 18.88
C ASP A 459 6.59 -27.53 19.90
N GLN A 460 5.70 -26.62 19.49
CA GLN A 460 5.22 -25.51 20.32
C GLN A 460 3.69 -25.46 20.37
N GLY A 461 3.07 -24.59 19.57
CA GLY A 461 1.62 -24.39 19.61
C GLY A 461 0.85 -25.53 18.98
N ASN A 462 1.36 -26.11 17.87
CA ASN A 462 0.67 -27.11 17.07
C ASN A 462 -0.78 -26.71 16.70
N TRP A 463 -1.00 -25.41 16.46
CA TRP A 463 -2.30 -24.90 16.03
C TRP A 463 -2.51 -25.11 14.53
N ARG A 464 -1.45 -25.31 13.73
CA ARG A 464 -1.52 -25.64 12.29
C ARG A 464 -2.62 -24.84 11.58
N GLY A 465 -3.65 -25.50 11.01
CA GLY A 465 -4.76 -24.84 10.31
C GLY A 465 -5.79 -24.19 11.24
N LYS A 466 -5.85 -24.57 12.52
CA LYS A 466 -6.71 -23.94 13.54
C LYS A 466 -6.39 -22.46 13.76
N ILE A 467 -5.22 -21.98 13.33
CA ILE A 467 -4.90 -20.55 13.30
C ILE A 467 -5.91 -19.75 12.45
N GLY A 468 -6.58 -20.40 11.49
CA GLY A 468 -7.70 -19.83 10.74
C GLY A 468 -8.86 -19.37 11.63
N PHE A 469 -9.11 -19.98 12.79
CA PHE A 469 -10.14 -19.51 13.73
C PHE A 469 -9.78 -18.18 14.38
N LEU A 470 -8.49 -17.97 14.71
CA LEU A 470 -8.02 -16.71 15.27
C LEU A 470 -8.23 -15.57 14.26
N PHE A 471 -7.77 -15.76 13.03
CA PHE A 471 -7.91 -14.75 11.98
C PHE A 471 -9.36 -14.57 11.52
N SER A 472 -10.18 -15.62 11.56
CA SER A 472 -11.62 -15.51 11.32
C SER A 472 -12.29 -14.61 12.36
N GLY A 473 -11.99 -14.83 13.65
CA GLY A 473 -12.49 -13.98 14.74
C GLY A 473 -12.06 -12.53 14.61
N LEU A 474 -10.77 -12.30 14.32
CA LEU A 474 -10.24 -10.96 14.09
C LEU A 474 -10.87 -10.29 12.86
N SER A 475 -11.01 -11.02 11.75
CA SER A 475 -11.66 -10.54 10.52
C SER A 475 -13.14 -10.17 10.76
N MET A 476 -13.85 -10.92 11.61
CA MET A 476 -15.22 -10.61 12.00
C MET A 476 -15.31 -9.35 12.86
N LEU A 477 -14.35 -9.14 13.78
CA LEU A 477 -14.24 -7.89 14.53
C LEU A 477 -13.91 -6.70 13.61
N CYS A 478 -13.06 -6.89 12.61
CA CYS A 478 -12.79 -5.90 11.58
C CYS A 478 -14.06 -5.60 10.77
N ALA A 479 -14.85 -6.61 10.38
CA ALA A 479 -16.12 -6.42 9.68
C ALA A 479 -17.12 -5.61 10.53
N LEU A 480 -17.18 -5.89 11.84
CA LEU A 480 -18.00 -5.12 12.78
C LEU A 480 -17.52 -3.66 12.85
N TYR A 481 -16.21 -3.42 12.98
CA TYR A 481 -15.68 -2.06 12.96
C TYR A 481 -15.99 -1.34 11.64
N CYS A 482 -15.82 -2.02 10.48
CA CYS A 482 -16.21 -1.48 9.17
C CYS A 482 -17.69 -1.08 9.14
N PHE A 483 -18.56 -1.88 9.74
CA PHE A 483 -19.98 -1.59 9.82
C PHE A 483 -20.29 -0.37 10.70
N LEU A 484 -19.57 -0.20 11.83
CA LEU A 484 -19.82 0.84 12.82
C LEU A 484 -19.17 2.19 12.49
N CYS A 485 -17.89 2.18 12.09
CA CYS A 485 -17.00 3.35 12.15
C CYS A 485 -16.51 3.82 10.78
N MET A 486 -16.62 3.00 9.73
CA MET A 486 -16.05 3.31 8.42
C MET A 486 -16.97 4.22 7.58
N PRO A 487 -16.45 5.36 7.08
CA PRO A 487 -17.22 6.26 6.23
C PRO A 487 -17.32 5.74 4.79
N GLU A 488 -18.36 6.18 4.07
CA GLU A 488 -18.42 6.01 2.61
C GLU A 488 -17.89 7.29 1.95
N THR A 489 -16.80 7.15 1.19
CA THR A 489 -16.07 8.25 0.55
C THR A 489 -16.34 8.35 -0.95
N LYS A 490 -17.07 7.39 -1.55
CA LYS A 490 -17.33 7.38 -2.99
C LYS A 490 -18.08 8.65 -3.44
N GLY A 491 -17.49 9.34 -4.42
CA GLY A 491 -18.12 10.47 -5.11
C GLY A 491 -18.16 11.76 -4.28
N ARG A 492 -17.30 11.89 -3.26
CA ARG A 492 -17.21 13.07 -2.40
C ARG A 492 -15.93 13.85 -2.68
N THR A 493 -16.01 15.17 -2.65
CA THR A 493 -14.81 16.02 -2.69
C THR A 493 -14.12 16.04 -1.34
N PHE A 494 -12.84 16.44 -1.32
CA PHE A 494 -12.09 16.59 -0.07
C PHE A 494 -12.74 17.62 0.86
N GLU A 495 -13.25 18.71 0.29
CA GLU A 495 -13.94 19.77 1.03
C GLU A 495 -15.25 19.27 1.66
N GLU A 496 -16.05 18.50 0.91
CA GLU A 496 -17.26 17.88 1.46
C GLU A 496 -16.93 16.92 2.61
N LEU A 497 -15.90 16.06 2.43
CA LEU A 497 -15.43 15.18 3.49
C LEU A 497 -14.94 15.99 4.69
N ASP A 498 -14.23 17.09 4.46
CA ASP A 498 -13.72 17.95 5.51
C ASP A 498 -14.84 18.49 6.38
N ILE A 499 -15.88 19.02 5.75
CA ILE A 499 -17.07 19.56 6.41
C ILE A 499 -17.83 18.46 7.17
N LEU A 500 -17.98 17.26 6.59
CA LEU A 500 -18.64 16.13 7.24
C LEU A 500 -17.93 15.69 8.53
N PHE A 501 -16.59 15.67 8.50
CA PHE A 501 -15.79 15.37 9.67
C PHE A 501 -15.84 16.50 10.70
N GLU A 502 -15.73 17.77 10.30
CA GLU A 502 -15.81 18.94 11.18
C GLU A 502 -17.15 19.02 11.92
N ARG A 503 -18.25 18.72 11.23
CA ARG A 503 -19.59 18.63 11.84
C ARG A 503 -19.82 17.36 12.68
N LYS A 504 -18.77 16.54 12.88
CA LYS A 504 -18.77 15.32 13.70
C LYS A 504 -19.89 14.32 13.33
N ILE A 505 -20.34 14.31 12.08
CA ILE A 505 -21.43 13.43 11.64
C ILE A 505 -21.01 11.96 11.83
N PRO A 506 -21.90 11.04 12.28
CA PRO A 506 -21.56 9.63 12.40
C PRO A 506 -21.16 9.03 11.06
N SER A 507 -20.06 8.27 11.00
CA SER A 507 -19.46 7.77 9.74
C SER A 507 -20.47 6.96 8.91
N ARG A 508 -21.43 6.31 9.59
CA ARG A 508 -22.49 5.53 8.95
C ARG A 508 -23.46 6.35 8.12
N LYS A 509 -23.67 7.63 8.49
CA LYS A 509 -24.63 8.51 7.81
C LYS A 509 -24.01 9.29 6.65
N PHE A 510 -22.71 9.17 6.39
CA PHE A 510 -22.02 9.91 5.31
C PHE A 510 -22.66 9.71 3.93
N LYS A 511 -23.23 8.53 3.67
CA LYS A 511 -23.96 8.25 2.43
C LYS A 511 -25.23 9.12 2.23
N TYR A 512 -25.86 9.58 3.31
CA TYR A 512 -27.17 10.23 3.29
C TYR A 512 -27.12 11.76 3.42
N TYR A 513 -25.97 12.34 3.75
CA TYR A 513 -25.81 13.80 3.85
C TYR A 513 -25.34 14.38 2.52
N LYS A 514 -26.02 15.40 1.99
CA LYS A 514 -25.53 16.22 0.89
C LYS A 514 -24.95 17.51 1.46
N VAL A 515 -23.75 17.88 1.01
CA VAL A 515 -23.08 19.11 1.41
C VAL A 515 -23.20 20.06 0.22
N ASP A 516 -23.89 21.18 0.41
CA ASP A 516 -24.05 22.20 -0.64
C ASP A 516 -23.12 23.37 -0.27
N ILE A 517 -22.11 23.60 -1.11
CA ILE A 517 -21.13 24.67 -0.90
C ILE A 517 -21.70 25.94 -1.57
N ASP A 518 -21.98 26.99 -0.79
CA ASP A 518 -22.51 28.26 -1.31
C ASP A 518 -21.38 29.29 -1.39
N VAL A 519 -20.95 29.59 -2.62
CA VAL A 519 -19.89 30.56 -2.89
C VAL A 519 -20.54 31.86 -3.37
N GLY A 520 -20.55 32.89 -2.50
CA GLY A 520 -20.97 34.24 -2.89
C GLY A 520 -22.46 34.40 -3.27
N GLY A 521 -23.36 33.61 -2.67
CA GLY A 521 -24.81 33.73 -2.91
C GLY A 521 -25.28 33.20 -4.26
N ARG A 522 -24.43 32.43 -4.96
CA ARG A 522 -24.84 31.61 -6.10
C ARG A 522 -24.88 30.16 -5.66
N ARG A 523 -26.11 29.62 -5.58
CA ARG A 523 -26.36 28.20 -5.39
C ARG A 523 -25.58 27.39 -6.43
N LEU A 524 -24.72 26.50 -5.96
CA LEU A 524 -24.13 25.45 -6.77
C LEU A 524 -25.03 24.23 -6.63
N GLU A 525 -25.77 23.90 -7.69
CA GLU A 525 -26.57 22.66 -7.81
C GLU A 525 -25.71 21.47 -8.23
#